data_AF-A0A947AR10-F1
#
_entry.id   AF-A0A947AR10-F1
#
_cell.length_a   1.000
_cell.length_b   1.000
_cell.length_c   1.000
_cell.angle_alpha   90.00
_cell.angle_beta   90.00
_cell.angle_gamma   90.00
#
_symmetry.space_group_name_H-M   'P 1'
#
loop_
_entity.id
_entity.type
_entity.pdbx_description
1 polymer ?
#
loop_
_entity_poly.entity_id
_entity_poly.type
_entity_poly.pdbx_seq_one_letter_code
_entity_poly.pdbx_strand_id
1 'polypeptide(L)'
;MGLNDDRHLDVLREIEICLRAEYELHPDLLDNICVFGLENAKIAIKKKYGFAKNETVTDMPKVQGIIKACEEIGLARIDKVDDLSLKEYIKRIEKIKKSVKRHSQFGSRGYYDFIKNYV
;
A
#
# COMPACT_ATOMS: atom_id res chain seq x y z
N MET A 1 -0.34 21.24 6.80
CA MET A 1 -1.57 20.60 6.28
C MET A 1 -1.87 19.44 7.23
N GLY A 2 -3.05 19.44 7.84
CA GLY A 2 -3.34 18.81 9.14
C GLY A 2 -2.88 17.35 9.31
N LEU A 3 -2.08 17.11 10.35
CA LEU A 3 -1.64 15.79 10.80
C LEU A 3 -2.66 15.11 11.75
N ASN A 4 -3.75 15.79 12.11
CA ASN A 4 -4.53 15.48 13.31
C ASN A 4 -5.92 14.88 13.09
N ASP A 5 -6.32 14.48 11.88
CA ASP A 5 -7.68 13.96 11.67
C ASP A 5 -7.79 12.85 10.62
N ASP A 6 -6.73 12.03 10.52
CA ASP A 6 -6.84 10.82 9.70
C ASP A 6 -7.50 9.70 10.50
N ARG A 7 -8.84 9.64 10.45
CA ARG A 7 -9.70 8.63 11.10
C ARG A 7 -9.24 7.17 10.91
N HIS A 8 -8.45 6.91 9.87
CA HIS A 8 -7.92 5.57 9.54
C HIS A 8 -6.38 5.56 9.44
N LEU A 9 -5.71 6.23 10.37
CA LEU A 9 -4.25 6.25 10.47
C LEU A 9 -3.67 4.87 10.81
N ASP A 10 -4.42 4.07 11.57
CA ASP A 10 -4.14 2.67 11.84
C ASP A 10 -3.99 1.85 10.56
N VAL A 11 -4.87 2.04 9.57
CA VAL A 11 -4.79 1.36 8.26
C VAL A 11 -3.52 1.75 7.50
N LEU A 12 -3.09 3.02 7.61
CA LEU A 12 -1.81 3.43 7.01
C LEU A 12 -0.65 2.67 7.63
N ARG A 13 -0.60 2.63 8.98
CA ARG A 13 0.48 1.93 9.71
C ARG A 13 0.48 0.45 9.39
N GLU A 14 -0.69 -0.18 9.32
CA GLU A 14 -0.82 -1.61 9.00
C GLU A 14 -0.24 -1.93 7.61
N ILE A 15 -0.55 -1.11 6.60
CA ILE A 15 0.05 -1.27 5.27
C ILE A 15 1.57 -1.01 5.30
N GLU A 16 2.03 0.01 6.02
CA GLU A 16 3.47 0.33 6.13
C GLU A 16 4.26 -0.79 6.81
N ILE A 17 3.69 -1.47 7.82
CA ILE A 17 4.26 -2.65 8.46
C ILE A 17 4.40 -3.80 7.45
N CYS A 18 3.37 -4.07 6.65
CA CYS A 18 3.44 -5.08 5.59
C CYS A 18 4.49 -4.74 4.53
N LEU A 19 4.54 -3.47 4.09
CA LEU A 19 5.56 -3.03 3.11
C LEU A 19 6.97 -3.20 3.67
N ARG A 20 7.20 -2.85 4.94
CA ARG A 20 8.49 -3.06 5.59
C ARG A 20 8.91 -4.53 5.56
N ALA A 21 8.00 -5.44 5.91
CA ALA A 21 8.28 -6.88 5.85
C ALA A 21 8.63 -7.34 4.43
N GLU A 22 7.93 -6.85 3.41
CA GLU A 22 8.25 -7.15 2.00
C GLU A 22 9.64 -6.63 1.59
N TYR A 23 10.02 -5.42 2.01
CA TYR A 23 11.36 -4.88 1.77
C TYR A 23 12.47 -5.66 2.50
N GLU A 24 12.17 -6.20 3.69
CA GLU A 24 13.11 -7.03 4.45
C GLU A 24 13.27 -8.41 3.80
N LEU A 25 12.17 -8.99 3.30
CA LEU A 25 12.15 -10.27 2.59
C LEU A 25 12.82 -10.19 1.20
N HIS A 26 12.70 -9.05 0.53
CA HIS A 26 13.23 -8.81 -0.82
C HIS A 26 14.21 -7.64 -0.83
N PRO A 27 15.53 -7.89 -0.59
CA PRO A 27 16.54 -6.83 -0.57
C PRO A 27 16.71 -6.06 -1.89
N ASP A 28 16.24 -6.63 -3.00
CA ASP A 28 16.23 -6.03 -4.33
C ASP A 28 14.90 -5.35 -4.69
N LEU A 29 13.94 -5.30 -3.75
CA LEU A 29 12.71 -4.51 -3.89
C LEU A 29 13.05 -3.02 -3.79
N LEU A 30 12.88 -2.33 -4.91
CA LEU A 30 13.10 -0.89 -5.04
C LEU A 30 11.79 -0.12 -4.89
N ASP A 31 11.88 1.16 -4.55
CA ASP A 31 10.71 2.03 -4.32
C ASP A 31 9.82 2.17 -5.56
N ASN A 32 10.39 2.14 -6.77
CA ASN A 32 9.62 2.15 -8.01
C ASN A 32 8.81 0.85 -8.22
N ILE A 33 9.36 -0.29 -7.83
CA ILE A 33 8.68 -1.59 -7.86
C ILE A 33 7.60 -1.62 -6.77
N CYS A 34 7.87 -1.08 -5.58
CA CYS A 34 6.87 -0.92 -4.53
C CYS A 34 5.68 -0.05 -4.99
N VAL A 35 5.95 1.08 -5.65
CA VAL A 35 4.90 1.93 -6.25
C VAL A 35 4.06 1.13 -7.25
N PHE A 36 4.70 0.32 -8.09
CA PHE A 36 3.99 -0.54 -9.04
C PHE A 36 3.12 -1.59 -8.33
N GLY A 37 3.61 -2.20 -7.25
CA GLY A 37 2.84 -3.11 -6.41
C GLY A 37 1.61 -2.45 -5.79
N LEU A 38 1.76 -1.24 -5.25
CA LEU A 38 0.65 -0.47 -4.68
C LEU A 38 -0.41 -0.08 -5.72
N GLU A 39 -0.03 0.21 -6.97
CA GLU A 39 -1.00 0.45 -8.05
C GLU A 39 -1.78 -0.83 -8.38
N ASN A 40 -1.11 -1.97 -8.48
CA ASN A 40 -1.75 -3.25 -8.71
C ASN A 40 -2.66 -3.66 -7.54
N ALA A 41 -2.25 -3.38 -6.31
CA ALA A 41 -3.04 -3.61 -5.11
C ALA A 41 -4.39 -2.86 -5.16
N LYS A 42 -4.39 -1.61 -5.63
CA LYS A 42 -5.64 -0.84 -5.83
C LYS A 42 -6.56 -1.51 -6.85
N ILE A 43 -6.00 -2.04 -7.94
CA ILE A 43 -6.80 -2.73 -8.97
C ILE A 43 -7.37 -4.02 -8.38
N ALA A 44 -6.55 -4.78 -7.66
CA ALA A 44 -6.91 -6.05 -7.04
C ALA A 44 -8.07 -5.88 -6.04
N ILE A 45 -7.95 -4.93 -5.09
CA ILE A 45 -9.04 -4.68 -4.13
C ILE A 45 -10.30 -4.17 -4.82
N LYS A 46 -10.20 -3.28 -5.82
CA LYS A 46 -11.36 -2.83 -6.59
C LYS A 46 -12.11 -4.00 -7.24
N LYS A 47 -11.38 -4.98 -7.80
CA LYS A 47 -11.96 -6.18 -8.39
C LYS A 47 -12.75 -7.02 -7.39
N LYS A 48 -12.27 -7.18 -6.16
CA LYS A 48 -12.99 -7.89 -5.10
C LYS A 48 -14.36 -7.28 -4.81
N TYR A 49 -14.47 -5.95 -4.95
CA TYR A 49 -15.71 -5.20 -4.77
C TYR A 49 -16.51 -5.00 -6.08
N GLY A 50 -16.15 -5.70 -7.16
CA GLY A 50 -16.88 -5.67 -8.43
C GLY A 50 -16.56 -4.49 -9.36
N PHE A 51 -15.55 -3.69 -9.04
CA PHE A 51 -15.05 -2.60 -9.90
C PHE A 51 -13.83 -3.04 -10.71
N ALA A 52 -13.34 -2.21 -11.64
CA ALA A 52 -12.07 -2.45 -12.37
C ALA A 52 -11.92 -3.83 -13.04
N LYS A 53 -13.04 -4.48 -13.43
CA LYS A 53 -13.04 -5.84 -13.97
C LYS A 53 -12.19 -5.98 -15.25
N ASN A 54 -12.06 -4.90 -16.02
CA ASN A 54 -11.31 -4.85 -17.27
C ASN A 54 -9.81 -4.56 -17.09
N GLU A 55 -9.38 -4.14 -15.90
CA GLU A 55 -7.96 -3.88 -15.62
C GLU A 55 -7.25 -5.20 -15.27
N THR A 56 -5.96 -5.35 -15.57
CA THR A 56 -5.20 -6.57 -15.23
C THR A 56 -4.36 -6.35 -13.99
N VAL A 57 -4.42 -7.28 -13.04
CA VAL A 57 -3.48 -7.34 -11.91
C VAL A 57 -2.25 -8.10 -12.41
N THR A 58 -1.07 -7.52 -12.25
CA THR A 58 0.20 -8.14 -12.66
C THR A 58 0.45 -9.45 -11.92
N ASP A 59 1.13 -10.38 -12.58
CA ASP A 59 1.63 -11.63 -11.99
C ASP A 59 3.15 -11.56 -11.69
N MET A 60 3.69 -10.33 -11.56
CA MET A 60 5.10 -10.14 -11.23
C MET A 60 5.39 -10.64 -9.80
N PRO A 61 6.27 -11.64 -9.60
CA PRO A 61 6.48 -12.26 -8.29
C PRO A 61 6.89 -11.28 -7.19
N LYS A 62 7.75 -10.30 -7.53
CA LYS A 62 8.31 -9.30 -6.60
C LYS A 62 7.29 -8.38 -5.94
N VAL A 63 6.07 -8.29 -6.47
CA VAL A 63 5.02 -7.42 -5.93
C VAL A 63 3.81 -8.20 -5.44
N GLN A 64 3.80 -9.53 -5.57
CA GLN A 64 2.66 -10.34 -5.14
C GLN A 64 2.42 -10.22 -3.64
N GLY A 65 3.47 -10.19 -2.82
CA GLY A 65 3.33 -10.01 -1.37
C GLY A 65 2.67 -8.66 -1.03
N ILE A 66 3.10 -7.57 -1.68
CA ILE A 66 2.48 -6.24 -1.53
C ILE A 66 1.00 -6.26 -1.92
N ILE A 67 0.67 -6.85 -3.09
CA ILE A 67 -0.71 -6.91 -3.60
C ILE A 67 -1.59 -7.69 -2.63
N LYS A 68 -1.15 -8.89 -2.24
CA LYS A 68 -1.89 -9.79 -1.37
C LYS A 68 -2.10 -9.19 0.02
N ALA A 69 -1.07 -8.61 0.64
CA ALA A 69 -1.17 -7.95 1.94
C ALA A 69 -2.19 -6.80 1.90
N CYS A 70 -2.14 -5.95 0.86
CA CYS A 70 -3.11 -4.88 0.69
C CYS A 70 -4.53 -5.39 0.41
N GLU A 71 -4.70 -6.52 -0.29
CA GLU A 71 -6.01 -7.13 -0.45
C GLU A 71 -6.55 -7.65 0.88
N GLU A 72 -5.74 -8.35 1.66
CA GLU A 72 -6.11 -8.92 2.95
C GLU A 72 -6.51 -7.84 3.95
N ILE A 73 -5.72 -6.77 4.10
CA ILE A 73 -6.07 -5.61 4.94
C ILE A 73 -7.39 -4.98 4.45
N GLY A 74 -7.54 -4.79 3.13
CA GLY A 74 -8.76 -4.22 2.56
C GLY A 74 -9.99 -5.04 2.90
N LEU A 75 -9.93 -6.36 2.70
CA LEU A 75 -11.02 -7.29 3.02
C LEU A 75 -11.31 -7.40 4.52
N ALA A 76 -10.32 -7.16 5.38
CA ALA A 76 -10.49 -7.17 6.83
C ALA A 76 -11.11 -5.87 7.37
N ARG A 77 -10.85 -4.73 6.73
CA ARG A 77 -11.21 -3.40 7.26
C ARG A 77 -12.43 -2.77 6.60
N ILE A 78 -12.51 -2.84 5.26
CA ILE A 78 -13.55 -2.14 4.50
C ILE A 78 -14.94 -2.66 4.91
N ASP A 79 -15.85 -1.73 5.19
CA ASP A 79 -17.23 -1.96 5.64
C ASP A 79 -17.37 -2.80 6.93
N LYS A 80 -16.26 -3.00 7.67
CA LYS A 80 -16.22 -3.83 8.89
C LYS A 80 -15.74 -3.06 10.12
N VAL A 81 -14.78 -2.16 9.94
CA VAL A 81 -14.15 -1.40 11.03
C VAL A 81 -14.21 0.08 10.71
N ASP A 82 -14.71 0.87 11.67
CA ASP A 82 -14.77 2.34 11.64
C ASP A 82 -15.46 2.97 10.40
N ASP A 83 -16.36 2.24 9.73
CA ASP A 83 -17.03 2.67 8.49
C ASP A 83 -16.06 2.98 7.34
N LEU A 84 -14.88 2.36 7.31
CA LEU A 84 -13.91 2.57 6.25
C LEU A 84 -14.49 2.13 4.90
N SER A 85 -14.73 3.09 4.00
CA SER A 85 -15.19 2.77 2.64
C SER A 85 -14.04 2.32 1.74
N LEU A 86 -14.35 1.58 0.67
CA LEU A 86 -13.39 1.25 -0.39
C LEU A 86 -12.67 2.50 -0.94
N LYS A 87 -13.39 3.61 -1.08
CA LYS A 87 -12.83 4.88 -1.59
C LYS A 87 -11.80 5.45 -0.62
N GLU A 88 -12.06 5.38 0.68
CA GLU A 88 -11.12 5.83 1.71
C GLU A 88 -9.92 4.91 1.81
N TYR A 89 -10.13 3.60 1.72
CA TYR A 89 -9.04 2.63 1.66
C TYR A 89 -8.09 2.90 0.49
N ILE A 90 -8.63 3.14 -0.72
CA ILE A 90 -7.83 3.51 -1.90
C ILE A 90 -7.07 4.82 -1.65
N LYS A 91 -7.66 5.81 -0.96
CA LYS A 91 -6.95 7.04 -0.58
C LYS A 91 -5.76 6.75 0.37
N ARG A 92 -5.85 5.72 1.22
CA ARG A 92 -4.73 5.29 2.09
C ARG A 92 -3.57 4.76 1.26
N ILE A 93 -3.85 3.85 0.33
CA ILE A 93 -2.84 3.34 -0.60
C ILE A 93 -2.21 4.48 -1.41
N GLU A 94 -3.01 5.44 -1.88
CA GLU A 94 -2.51 6.62 -2.58
C GLU A 94 -1.59 7.50 -1.72
N LYS A 95 -1.91 7.69 -0.44
CA LYS A 95 -1.10 8.48 0.49
C LYS A 95 0.27 7.82 0.70
N ILE A 96 0.29 6.50 0.90
CA ILE A 96 1.52 5.71 1.01
C ILE A 96 2.32 5.81 -0.28
N LYS A 97 1.70 5.58 -1.44
CA LYS A 97 2.36 5.70 -2.75
C LYS A 97 2.99 7.08 -2.97
N LYS A 98 2.33 8.16 -2.57
CA LYS A 98 2.91 9.52 -2.62
C LYS A 98 4.09 9.66 -1.67
N SER A 99 4.04 9.04 -0.50
CA SER A 99 5.18 8.98 0.43
C SER A 99 6.35 8.21 -0.17
N VAL A 100 6.11 7.06 -0.78
CA VAL A 100 7.14 6.24 -1.45
C VAL A 100 7.84 7.07 -2.52
N LYS A 101 7.08 7.70 -3.42
CA LYS A 101 7.62 8.57 -4.49
C LYS A 101 8.41 9.78 -3.97
N ARG A 102 8.05 10.30 -2.79
CA ARG A 102 8.78 11.41 -2.17
C ARG A 102 10.12 10.93 -1.64
N HIS A 103 10.14 9.83 -0.91
CA HIS A 103 11.35 9.31 -0.29
C HIS A 103 12.31 8.67 -1.30
N SER A 104 11.80 8.15 -2.41
CA SER A 104 12.62 7.60 -3.49
C SER A 104 13.53 8.63 -4.16
N GLN A 105 13.32 9.94 -3.91
CA GLN A 105 14.22 11.01 -4.36
C GLN A 105 15.57 11.00 -3.61
N PHE A 106 15.62 10.38 -2.42
CA PHE A 106 16.81 10.30 -1.58
C PHE A 106 17.56 8.97 -1.71
N GLY A 107 17.08 8.05 -2.54
CA GLY A 107 17.68 6.74 -2.77
C GLY A 107 16.69 5.76 -3.38
N SER A 108 17.18 4.71 -4.05
CA SER A 108 16.32 3.69 -4.68
C SER A 108 15.48 2.86 -3.70
N ARG A 109 15.84 2.91 -2.41
CA ARG A 109 15.12 2.33 -1.26
C ARG A 109 14.87 3.37 -0.16
N GLY A 110 14.83 4.65 -0.52
CA GLY A 110 14.71 5.74 0.46
C GLY A 110 13.42 5.66 1.29
N TYR A 111 12.34 5.13 0.72
CA TYR A 111 11.12 4.90 1.50
C TYR A 111 11.26 3.77 2.51
N TYR A 112 11.95 2.69 2.16
CA TYR A 112 12.25 1.62 3.09
C TYR A 112 13.07 2.15 4.28
N ASP A 113 14.10 2.95 4.03
CA ASP A 113 14.91 3.55 5.10
C ASP A 113 14.06 4.45 6.00
N PHE A 114 13.07 5.16 5.44
CA PHE A 114 12.12 5.93 6.23
C PHE A 114 11.25 5.02 7.13
N ILE A 115 10.51 4.07 6.55
CA ILE A 115 9.58 3.25 7.34
C ILE A 115 10.32 2.35 8.35
N LYS A 116 11.53 1.89 8.04
CA LYS A 116 12.34 1.10 8.98
C LYS A 116 12.65 1.83 10.28
N ASN A 117 12.83 3.16 10.21
CA ASN A 117 13.26 3.97 11.36
C ASN A 117 12.10 4.67 12.08
N TYR A 118 10.96 4.87 11.40
CA TYR A 118 9.86 5.72 11.90
C TYR A 118 8.50 5.00 12.01
N VAL A 119 8.38 3.76 11.51
CA VAL A 119 7.19 2.91 11.61
C VAL A 119 7.48 1.65 12.40
#